data_AF-A0A2E6RAJ0-F1
#
_entry.id   AF-A0A2E6RAJ0-F1
#
_cell.length_a   1.000
_cell.length_b   1.000
_cell.length_c   1.000
_cell.angle_alpha   90.00
_cell.angle_beta   90.00
_cell.angle_gamma   90.00
#
_symmetry.space_group_name_H-M   'P 1'
#
loop_
_entity.id
_entity.type
_entity.pdbx_description
1 polymer ?
#
loop_
_entity_poly.entity_id
_entity_poly.type
_entity_poly.pdbx_seq_one_letter_code
_entity_poly.pdbx_strand_id
1 'polypeptide(L)'
;MFVFSPPRVPNTENRRKKKEGKTNMSLDSGLDRKFSLCAIILAFLSGASSMVFAQEEVLFADGFEPTFTDCADCPTMVMIPAGSFTQGSPPDEPERRSNEGPQRIVNVPAFAMGQTEVTFAQWDACVADGGCSHDPSDSGWGRSDRP
;
A
#
# COMPACT_ATOMS: atom_id res chain seq x y z
N MET A 1 3.66 -28.55 -0.74
CA MET A 1 4.67 -27.54 -1.13
C MET A 1 3.93 -26.46 -1.89
N PHE A 2 3.59 -25.35 -1.23
CA PHE A 2 2.89 -24.24 -1.88
C PHE A 2 3.82 -23.59 -2.88
N VAL A 3 3.51 -23.75 -4.17
CA VAL A 3 4.25 -23.10 -5.25
C VAL A 3 3.70 -21.70 -5.37
N PHE A 4 4.40 -20.73 -4.80
CA PHE A 4 4.11 -19.31 -5.02
C PHE A 4 4.28 -19.02 -6.52
N SER A 5 3.18 -18.79 -7.22
CA SER A 5 3.24 -18.19 -8.55
C SER A 5 3.73 -16.76 -8.41
N PRO A 6 4.77 -16.33 -9.15
CA PRO A 6 5.17 -14.93 -9.15
C PRO A 6 4.03 -14.05 -9.70
N PRO A 7 3.83 -12.84 -9.16
CA PRO A 7 2.80 -11.94 -9.62
C PRO A 7 3.02 -11.54 -11.07
N ARG A 8 1.96 -11.58 -11.88
CA ARG A 8 1.98 -11.08 -13.27
C ARG A 8 2.00 -9.54 -13.23
N VAL A 9 3.13 -8.96 -13.64
CA VAL A 9 3.25 -7.51 -13.85
C VAL A 9 2.46 -7.12 -15.13
N PRO A 10 1.46 -6.23 -15.06
CA PRO A 10 0.74 -5.78 -16.24
C PRO A 10 1.62 -4.89 -17.14
N ASN A 11 1.68 -5.21 -18.43
CA ASN A 11 2.44 -4.45 -19.43
C ASN A 11 1.79 -3.08 -19.69
N THR A 12 2.50 -1.98 -19.40
CA THR A 12 2.04 -0.59 -19.55
C THR A 12 2.35 0.04 -20.91
N GLU A 13 2.95 -0.71 -21.84
CA GLU A 13 3.52 -0.18 -23.09
C GLU A 13 2.48 0.31 -24.11
N ASN A 14 1.21 -0.09 -23.98
CA ASN A 14 0.17 0.23 -24.97
C ASN A 14 -0.68 1.46 -24.68
N ARG A 15 -0.40 2.26 -23.63
CA ARG A 15 -1.23 3.43 -23.26
C ARG A 15 -0.74 4.79 -23.80
N ARG A 16 0.27 4.83 -24.68
CA ARG A 16 0.84 6.07 -25.28
C ARG A 16 0.65 6.22 -26.80
N LYS A 17 -0.49 5.83 -27.38
CA LYS A 17 -0.72 5.94 -28.84
C LYS A 17 -2.06 6.55 -29.27
N LYS A 18 -2.71 7.39 -28.43
CA LYS A 18 -3.98 8.03 -28.85
C LYS A 18 -4.21 9.42 -28.24
N LYS A 19 -3.35 10.41 -28.53
CA LYS A 19 -3.71 11.85 -28.55
C LYS A 19 -2.73 12.63 -29.44
N GLU A 20 -2.77 12.38 -30.75
CA GLU A 20 -2.30 13.34 -31.75
C GLU A 20 -3.43 13.61 -32.73
N GLY A 21 -3.76 14.89 -32.90
CA GLY A 21 -4.82 15.42 -33.74
C GLY A 21 -5.66 16.46 -32.97
N LYS A 22 -5.95 17.66 -33.46
CA LYS A 22 -5.67 18.31 -34.74
C LYS A 22 -6.12 19.78 -34.55
N THR A 23 -5.21 20.70 -34.89
CA THR A 23 -5.39 22.04 -35.49
C THR A 23 -6.03 23.24 -34.75
N ASN A 24 -5.38 24.40 -35.04
CA ASN A 24 -5.84 25.75 -35.44
C ASN A 24 -6.64 26.64 -34.47
N MET A 25 -6.04 27.73 -33.98
CA MET A 25 -5.84 29.05 -34.63
C MET A 25 -7.14 29.86 -34.73
N SER A 26 -7.38 30.72 -33.73
CA SER A 26 -8.12 31.98 -33.85
C SER A 26 -7.47 33.02 -32.94
N LEU A 27 -6.87 34.02 -33.56
CA LEU A 27 -6.50 35.29 -32.95
C LEU A 27 -7.73 36.18 -33.04
N ASP A 28 -8.43 36.39 -31.93
CA ASP A 28 -9.36 37.50 -31.78
C ASP A 28 -8.74 38.56 -30.85
N SER A 29 -8.35 39.64 -31.49
CA SER A 29 -8.00 40.93 -30.90
C SER A 29 -9.23 41.53 -30.22
N GLY A 30 -9.30 41.41 -28.89
CA GLY A 30 -10.31 42.03 -28.03
C GLY A 30 -9.64 42.91 -26.97
N LEU A 31 -9.34 44.13 -27.38
CA LEU A 31 -8.88 45.24 -26.57
C LEU A 31 -10.00 45.67 -25.60
N ASP A 32 -9.87 45.38 -24.31
CA ASP A 32 -10.51 46.17 -23.25
C ASP A 32 -9.52 46.44 -22.12
N ARG A 33 -8.73 47.49 -22.35
CA ARG A 33 -7.87 48.17 -21.37
C ARG A 33 -8.75 49.08 -20.54
N LYS A 34 -9.17 48.64 -19.35
CA LYS A 34 -9.60 49.45 -18.19
C LYS A 34 -9.96 48.47 -17.06
N PHE A 35 -9.66 48.82 -15.81
CA PHE A 35 -9.76 47.98 -14.60
C PHE A 35 -8.65 46.92 -14.51
N SER A 36 -7.74 46.90 -13.54
CA SER A 36 -7.55 47.73 -12.37
C SER A 36 -6.10 47.49 -11.93
N LEU A 37 -5.26 48.50 -12.09
CA LEU A 37 -3.85 48.49 -11.66
C LEU A 37 -3.67 48.50 -10.12
N CYS A 38 -4.76 48.38 -9.35
CA CYS A 38 -4.70 48.34 -7.88
C CYS A 38 -4.50 46.95 -7.27
N ALA A 39 -4.71 45.86 -8.00
CA ALA A 39 -4.66 44.51 -7.41
C ALA A 39 -3.25 43.92 -7.28
N ILE A 40 -2.23 44.51 -7.91
CA ILE A 40 -0.87 43.92 -7.96
C ILE A 40 0.04 44.46 -6.83
N ILE A 41 -0.33 45.55 -6.15
CA ILE A 41 0.55 46.21 -5.15
C ILE A 41 0.22 45.85 -3.70
N LEU A 42 -0.93 45.20 -3.40
CA LEU A 42 -1.30 44.84 -2.02
C LEU A 42 -1.09 43.37 -1.63
N ALA A 43 -0.50 42.53 -2.48
CA ALA A 43 -0.22 41.13 -2.15
C ALA A 43 1.16 40.89 -1.48
N PHE A 44 1.98 41.93 -1.27
CA PHE A 44 3.36 41.78 -0.76
C PHE A 44 3.55 41.99 0.76
N LEU A 45 2.49 42.21 1.55
CA LEU A 45 2.61 42.47 3.00
C LEU A 45 1.72 41.60 3.91
N SER A 46 1.16 40.50 3.40
CA SER A 46 0.65 39.44 4.28
C SER A 46 1.54 38.23 4.12
N GLY A 47 2.45 38.03 5.08
CA GLY A 47 3.20 36.79 5.23
C GLY A 47 2.25 35.63 5.47
N ALA A 48 1.74 35.04 4.39
CA ALA A 48 1.31 33.67 4.40
C ALA A 48 2.59 32.84 4.37
N SER A 49 3.15 32.59 5.56
CA SER A 49 4.05 31.46 5.74
C SER A 49 3.22 30.24 5.37
N SER A 50 3.30 29.88 4.10
CA SER A 50 2.73 28.65 3.59
C SER A 50 3.61 27.58 4.20
N MET A 51 3.22 27.11 5.39
CA MET A 51 3.60 25.80 5.86
C MET A 51 3.23 24.88 4.71
N VAL A 52 4.23 24.48 3.94
CA VAL A 52 4.15 23.31 3.12
C VAL A 52 3.89 22.20 4.12
N PHE A 53 2.62 21.82 4.28
CA PHE A 53 2.30 20.47 4.69
C PHE A 53 2.94 19.62 3.59
N ALA A 54 4.19 19.21 3.82
CA ALA A 54 4.75 18.04 3.18
C ALA A 54 3.89 16.89 3.68
N GLN A 55 2.73 16.74 3.06
CA GLN A 55 1.95 15.53 3.11
C GLN A 55 2.88 14.47 2.52
N GLU A 56 3.44 13.66 3.40
CA GLU A 56 3.97 12.36 3.00
C GLU A 56 2.76 11.48 2.66
N GLU A 57 2.08 11.83 1.58
CA GLU A 57 1.28 10.87 0.85
C GLU A 57 2.32 10.03 0.12
N VAL A 58 2.79 8.97 0.80
CA VAL A 58 3.47 7.86 0.15
C VAL A 58 2.69 7.56 -1.12
N LEU A 59 3.37 7.74 -2.25
CA LEU A 59 2.83 7.61 -3.59
C LEU A 59 2.43 6.14 -3.83
N PHE A 60 1.28 5.72 -3.31
CA PHE A 60 0.55 4.58 -3.85
C PHE A 60 -0.16 5.04 -5.14
N ALA A 61 0.60 5.60 -6.08
CA ALA A 61 0.08 6.23 -7.30
C ALA A 61 -0.24 5.24 -8.42
N ASP A 62 0.00 3.94 -8.21
CA ASP A 62 -0.07 2.93 -9.27
C ASP A 62 -1.10 1.83 -8.96
N GLY A 63 -2.36 2.19 -8.65
CA GLY A 63 -3.52 1.28 -8.74
C GLY A 63 -3.33 -0.11 -8.13
N PHE A 64 -2.51 -0.19 -7.08
CA PHE A 64 -2.13 -1.43 -6.46
C PHE A 64 -3.19 -1.73 -5.42
N GLU A 65 -4.09 -2.66 -5.74
CA GLU A 65 -5.00 -3.20 -4.75
C GLU A 65 -4.12 -3.78 -3.62
N PRO A 66 -4.15 -3.19 -2.42
CA PRO A 66 -3.24 -3.57 -1.35
C PRO A 66 -3.48 -5.01 -0.90
N THR A 67 -4.63 -5.57 -1.26
CA THR A 67 -5.05 -6.91 -0.90
C THR A 67 -5.50 -7.73 -2.10
N PHE A 68 -5.25 -9.03 -2.06
CA PHE A 68 -5.75 -9.99 -3.06
C PHE A 68 -6.09 -11.33 -2.39
N THR A 69 -6.92 -12.11 -3.07
CA THR A 69 -7.32 -13.46 -2.63
C THR A 69 -7.30 -14.39 -3.85
N ASP A 70 -6.62 -15.52 -3.74
CA ASP A 70 -6.42 -16.45 -4.87
C ASP A 70 -7.62 -17.37 -5.12
N CYS A 71 -8.43 -17.65 -4.10
CA CYS A 71 -9.62 -18.50 -4.15
C CYS A 71 -10.66 -18.12 -3.09
N ALA A 72 -11.87 -18.68 -3.15
CA ALA A 72 -12.94 -18.33 -2.20
C ALA A 72 -12.59 -18.66 -0.74
N ASP A 73 -11.87 -19.76 -0.51
CA ASP A 73 -11.50 -20.26 0.82
C ASP A 73 -10.04 -19.91 1.20
N CYS A 74 -9.34 -19.15 0.36
CA CYS A 74 -7.96 -18.77 0.58
C CYS A 74 -7.87 -17.54 1.50
N PRO A 75 -6.80 -17.40 2.31
CA PRO A 75 -6.58 -16.19 3.09
C PRO A 75 -6.47 -14.95 2.21
N THR A 76 -7.04 -13.84 2.67
CA THR A 76 -6.79 -12.52 2.09
C THR A 76 -5.35 -12.12 2.41
N MET A 77 -4.59 -11.82 1.36
CA MET A 77 -3.20 -11.42 1.46
C MET A 77 -3.08 -9.92 1.31
N VAL A 78 -2.20 -9.28 2.09
CA VAL A 78 -1.80 -7.88 1.97
C VAL A 78 -0.40 -7.82 1.38
N MET A 79 -0.21 -6.96 0.39
CA MET A 79 1.11 -6.73 -0.19
C MET A 79 1.90 -5.70 0.62
N ILE A 80 3.06 -6.10 1.10
CA ILE A 80 4.00 -5.30 1.87
C ILE A 80 5.12 -4.82 0.94
N PRO A 81 5.34 -3.50 0.80
CA PRO A 81 6.38 -2.98 -0.06
C PRO A 81 7.78 -3.30 0.48
N ALA A 82 8.77 -3.25 -0.41
CA ALA A 82 10.17 -3.34 -0.01
C ALA A 82 10.53 -2.15 0.88
N GLY A 83 11.34 -2.39 1.91
CA GLY A 83 11.71 -1.33 2.83
C GLY A 83 12.72 -1.78 3.89
N SER A 84 13.00 -0.84 4.80
CA SER A 84 13.88 -1.03 5.93
C SER A 84 13.17 -0.66 7.21
N PHE A 85 13.39 -1.42 8.28
CA PHE A 85 12.83 -1.11 9.60
C PHE A 85 13.78 -1.55 10.72
N THR A 86 13.59 -1.01 11.92
CA THR A 86 14.31 -1.44 13.12
C THR A 86 13.62 -2.65 13.73
N GLN A 87 14.29 -3.80 13.75
CA GLN A 87 13.81 -5.02 14.39
C GLN A 87 14.39 -5.16 15.80
N GLY A 88 13.54 -5.49 16.77
CA GLY A 88 13.88 -5.71 18.18
C GLY A 88 13.34 -4.60 19.11
N SER A 89 13.36 -4.86 20.41
CA SER A 89 12.90 -3.90 21.44
C SER A 89 14.03 -3.03 21.99
N PRO A 90 13.77 -1.75 22.35
CA PRO A 90 14.71 -0.91 23.07
C PRO A 90 15.15 -1.54 24.39
N PRO A 91 16.39 -1.28 24.85
CA PRO A 91 16.93 -1.90 26.06
C PRO A 91 16.17 -1.54 27.34
N ASP A 92 15.45 -0.42 27.35
CA ASP A 92 14.67 0.15 28.45
C ASP A 92 13.15 -0.09 28.34
N GLU A 93 12.69 -0.86 27.36
CA GLU A 93 11.26 -1.21 27.22
C GLU A 93 10.81 -2.11 28.39
N PRO A 94 9.71 -1.77 29.10
CA PRO A 94 9.13 -2.63 30.12
C PRO A 94 8.81 -4.03 29.59
N GLU A 95 9.02 -5.06 30.41
CA GLU A 95 8.73 -6.49 30.08
C GLU A 95 9.57 -7.10 28.94
N ARG A 96 10.52 -6.35 28.36
CA ARG A 96 11.47 -6.86 27.37
C ARG A 96 12.19 -8.12 27.87
N ARG A 97 12.23 -9.14 27.01
CA ARG A 97 13.03 -10.36 27.22
C ARG A 97 14.45 -10.22 26.66
N SER A 98 15.37 -11.01 27.20
CA SER A 98 16.79 -10.98 26.81
C SER A 98 17.04 -11.32 25.33
N ASN A 99 16.12 -12.04 24.68
CA ASN A 99 16.22 -12.49 23.30
C ASN A 99 15.62 -11.52 22.26
N GLU A 100 15.09 -10.37 22.68
CA GLU A 100 14.43 -9.42 21.77
C GLU A 100 15.38 -8.34 21.20
N GLY A 101 16.65 -8.34 21.61
CA GLY A 101 17.66 -7.38 21.16
C GLY A 101 18.92 -8.05 20.62
N PRO A 102 19.92 -7.25 20.20
CA PRO A 102 19.87 -5.80 20.06
C PRO A 102 18.98 -5.36 18.90
N GLN A 103 18.54 -4.10 18.93
CA GLN A 103 17.88 -3.49 17.78
C GLN A 103 18.83 -3.44 16.59
N ARG A 104 18.32 -3.81 15.40
CA ARG A 104 19.09 -3.78 14.15
C ARG A 104 18.21 -3.32 12.99
N ILE A 105 18.81 -2.66 12.00
CA ILE A 105 18.14 -2.33 10.74
C ILE A 105 18.06 -3.58 9.87
N VAL A 106 16.85 -3.95 9.46
CA VAL A 106 16.57 -5.07 8.56
C VAL A 106 16.00 -4.52 7.26
N ASN A 107 16.55 -4.98 6.13
CA ASN A 107 16.05 -4.66 4.80
C ASN A 107 15.29 -5.86 4.25
N VAL A 108 14.06 -5.66 3.78
CA VAL A 108 13.20 -6.73 3.28
C VAL A 108 12.71 -6.37 1.87
N PRO A 109 12.78 -7.29 0.89
CA PRO A 109 12.14 -7.08 -0.42
C PRO A 109 10.62 -7.05 -0.29
N ALA A 110 9.91 -6.61 -1.33
CA ALA A 110 8.44 -6.65 -1.32
C ALA A 110 7.93 -8.10 -1.26
N PHE A 111 6.86 -8.33 -0.50
CA PHE A 111 6.26 -9.66 -0.32
C PHE A 111 4.78 -9.54 0.08
N ALA A 112 4.05 -10.66 0.13
CA ALA A 112 2.67 -10.71 0.60
C ALA A 112 2.58 -11.40 1.97
N MET A 113 1.72 -10.92 2.85
CA MET A 113 1.44 -11.51 4.17
C MET A 113 -0.07 -11.68 4.36
N GLY A 114 -0.50 -12.76 5.02
CA GLY A 114 -1.92 -12.92 5.38
C GLY A 114 -2.38 -11.73 6.23
N GLN A 115 -3.55 -11.17 5.91
CA GLN A 115 -4.12 -10.05 6.66
C GLN A 115 -4.43 -10.43 8.12
N THR A 116 -4.80 -11.69 8.32
CA THR A 116 -5.03 -12.31 9.62
C THR A 116 -4.20 -13.59 9.71
N GLU A 117 -4.12 -14.14 10.91
CA GLU A 117 -3.72 -15.54 11.09
C GLU A 117 -4.65 -16.47 10.29
N VAL A 118 -4.13 -17.65 9.95
CA VAL A 118 -4.88 -18.69 9.25
C VAL A 118 -5.98 -19.19 10.17
N THR A 119 -7.23 -19.18 9.69
CA THR A 119 -8.38 -19.63 10.48
C THR A 119 -8.55 -21.14 10.43
N PHE A 120 -9.28 -21.70 11.40
CA PHE A 120 -9.68 -23.12 11.36
C PHE A 120 -10.46 -23.46 10.09
N ALA A 121 -11.35 -22.58 9.61
CA ALA A 121 -12.09 -22.80 8.37
C ALA A 121 -11.16 -22.92 7.15
N GLN A 122 -10.15 -22.04 7.04
CA GLN A 122 -9.15 -22.10 5.98
C GLN A 122 -8.26 -23.34 6.09
N TRP A 123 -7.90 -23.72 7.31
CA TRP A 123 -7.14 -24.93 7.56
C TRP A 123 -7.94 -26.19 7.21
N ASP A 124 -9.22 -26.25 7.57
CA ASP A 124 -10.14 -27.35 7.24
C ASP A 124 -10.31 -27.48 5.73
N ALA A 125 -10.41 -26.37 4.99
CA ALA A 125 -10.39 -26.37 3.53
C ALA A 125 -9.07 -26.95 2.97
N CYS A 126 -7.93 -26.54 3.52
CA CYS A 126 -6.62 -27.10 3.13
C CYS A 126 -6.51 -28.62 3.38
N VAL A 127 -7.09 -29.13 4.48
CA VAL A 127 -7.13 -30.56 4.79
C VAL A 127 -8.06 -31.29 3.81
N ALA A 128 -9.24 -30.74 3.53
CA ALA A 128 -10.18 -31.30 2.55
C ALA A 128 -9.58 -31.38 1.14
N ASP A 129 -8.78 -30.39 0.76
CA ASP A 129 -8.03 -30.34 -0.51
C ASP A 129 -6.76 -31.21 -0.51
N GLY A 130 -6.41 -31.83 0.63
CA GLY A 130 -5.24 -32.70 0.77
C GLY A 130 -3.89 -31.97 0.83
N GLY A 131 -3.90 -30.64 0.97
CA GLY A 131 -2.69 -29.82 1.12
C GLY A 131 -2.13 -29.81 2.55
N CYS A 132 -2.99 -30.03 3.55
CA CYS A 132 -2.66 -30.06 4.97
C CYS A 132 -3.01 -31.44 5.56
N SER A 133 -2.20 -31.93 6.50
CA SER A 133 -2.35 -33.29 7.07
C SER A 133 -2.56 -33.36 8.57
N HIS A 134 -2.50 -32.22 9.26
CA HIS A 134 -2.70 -32.15 10.71
C HIS A 134 -4.11 -31.63 10.98
N ASP A 135 -4.79 -32.18 12.00
CA ASP A 135 -6.06 -31.63 12.49
C ASP A 135 -5.83 -31.05 13.90
N PRO A 136 -5.68 -29.71 14.01
CA PRO A 136 -5.45 -29.06 15.29
C PRO A 136 -6.72 -29.07 16.14
N SER A 137 -6.57 -29.37 17.44
CA SER A 137 -7.64 -29.20 18.42
C SER A 137 -7.88 -27.71 18.67
N ASP A 138 -9.16 -27.32 18.75
CA ASP A 138 -9.58 -25.97 19.11
C ASP A 138 -9.52 -25.69 20.63
N SER A 139 -9.06 -26.67 21.43
CA SER A 139 -9.00 -26.59 22.90
C SER A 139 -10.34 -26.20 23.57
N GLY A 140 -11.47 -26.43 22.89
CA GLY A 140 -12.81 -26.03 23.37
C GLY A 140 -13.16 -24.56 23.16
N TRP A 141 -12.36 -23.79 22.40
CA TRP A 141 -12.63 -22.37 22.08
C TRP A 141 -13.55 -22.20 20.87
N GLY A 142 -13.82 -23.28 20.14
CA GLY A 142 -14.56 -23.27 18.89
C GLY A 142 -13.65 -23.02 17.67
N ARG A 143 -14.12 -23.50 16.50
CA ARG A 143 -13.46 -23.38 15.19
C ARG A 143 -14.00 -22.19 14.37
N SER A 144 -14.07 -22.35 13.05
CA SER A 144 -14.55 -21.35 12.06
C SER A 144 -13.50 -20.27 11.80
N ASP A 145 -13.86 -18.98 11.82
CA ASP A 145 -12.96 -17.87 11.50
C ASP A 145 -11.97 -17.51 12.63
N ARG A 146 -11.85 -18.37 13.64
CA ARG A 146 -10.84 -18.23 14.70
C ARG A 146 -9.52 -18.86 14.23
N PRO A 147 -8.37 -18.27 14.57
CA PRO A 147 -7.07 -18.93 14.38
C PRO A 147 -6.78 -19.97 15.46
#